data_AF-A0A9W7B7Q0-F1
#
_entry.id   AF-A0A9W7B7Q0-F1
#
_cell.length_a   1.000
_cell.length_b   1.000
_cell.length_c   1.000
_cell.angle_alpha   90.00
_cell.angle_beta   90.00
_cell.angle_gamma   90.00
#
_symmetry.space_group_name_H-M   'P 1'
#
loop_
_entity.id
_entity.type
_entity.pdbx_description
1 polymer ?
#
loop_
_entity_poly.entity_id
_entity_poly.type
_entity_poly.pdbx_seq_one_letter_code
_entity_poly.pdbx_strand_id
1 'polypeptide(L)'
;MDFAKPPLPSSGPTAEANLKLVPAPSTVKTVDELNIVASNEALIAELGQEMEGLIEHHIPRSNTITPNSLCVIFSSYASLSFVYSTPNSIYSNRNGVFHHNDFIGKQFGVKVPSRCSDGFVFILRPTVELWAHSLNHRTQICHPLDQSVVVSHLYLSPNAVVLESGTGSGAMSHALSRAVAPHGKVWR
;
A
#
# COMPACT_ATOMS: atom_id res chain seq x y z
N MET A 1 57.23 -39.70 24.46
CA MET A 1 57.35 -38.27 24.79
C MET A 1 56.10 -37.89 25.54
N ASP A 2 56.25 -37.76 26.86
CA ASP A 2 55.24 -37.28 27.80
C ASP A 2 54.94 -35.79 27.61
N PHE A 3 53.66 -35.43 27.75
CA PHE A 3 53.21 -34.31 28.58
C PHE A 3 51.82 -34.68 29.13
N ALA A 4 51.76 -34.92 30.44
CA ALA A 4 50.59 -35.33 31.19
C ALA A 4 49.58 -34.17 31.42
N LYS A 5 48.30 -34.50 31.65
CA LYS A 5 47.26 -33.59 32.17
C LYS A 5 46.54 -34.26 33.36
N PRO A 6 46.18 -33.52 34.44
CA PRO A 6 46.14 -34.04 35.82
C PRO A 6 44.79 -34.66 36.25
N PRO A 7 44.73 -35.37 37.40
CA PRO A 7 43.54 -36.09 37.86
C PRO A 7 42.51 -35.17 38.54
N LEU A 8 41.23 -35.55 38.45
CA LEU A 8 40.11 -34.94 39.18
C LEU A 8 40.07 -35.43 40.64
N PRO A 9 39.87 -34.57 41.64
CA PRO A 9 39.74 -35.01 43.02
C PRO A 9 38.34 -35.55 43.33
N SER A 10 38.33 -36.67 44.06
CA SER A 10 37.18 -37.41 44.60
C SER A 10 36.51 -36.73 45.79
N SER A 11 35.20 -36.90 45.94
CA SER A 11 34.58 -37.23 47.25
C SER A 11 33.09 -37.59 47.07
N GLY A 12 32.73 -38.84 47.34
CA GLY A 12 31.40 -39.17 47.89
C GLY A 12 31.38 -38.84 49.39
N PRO A 13 30.27 -38.99 50.14
CA PRO A 13 29.06 -39.76 49.82
C PRO A 13 27.75 -38.96 49.85
N THR A 14 26.71 -39.63 49.38
CA THR A 14 25.27 -39.32 49.36
C THR A 14 24.70 -39.06 50.77
N ALA A 15 23.82 -38.06 50.91
CA ALA A 15 22.76 -38.05 51.93
C ALA A 15 21.66 -37.04 51.54
N GLU A 16 20.41 -37.52 51.50
CA GLU A 16 19.21 -36.80 51.13
C GLU A 16 18.87 -35.64 52.09
N ALA A 17 18.36 -34.53 51.57
CA ALA A 17 17.69 -33.50 52.39
C ALA A 17 16.48 -32.93 51.65
N ASN A 18 15.33 -33.09 52.29
CA ASN A 18 13.98 -32.69 51.89
C ASN A 18 13.87 -31.31 51.24
N LEU A 19 13.15 -31.28 50.11
CA LEU A 19 12.73 -30.10 49.37
C LEU A 19 11.81 -29.22 50.24
N LYS A 20 12.27 -28.03 50.66
CA LYS A 20 11.37 -26.93 51.05
C LYS A 20 11.29 -25.95 49.89
N LEU A 21 10.11 -25.87 49.28
CA LEU A 21 9.76 -24.88 48.27
C LEU A 21 9.95 -23.47 48.85
N VAL A 22 10.84 -22.69 48.22
CA VAL A 22 11.01 -21.25 48.49
C VAL A 22 9.84 -20.51 47.81
N PRO A 23 9.19 -19.52 48.45
CA PRO A 23 8.11 -18.78 47.81
C PRO A 23 8.66 -17.86 46.70
N ALA A 24 7.88 -17.70 45.62
CA ALA A 24 8.23 -16.86 44.48
C ALA A 24 8.42 -15.37 44.88
N PRO A 25 9.37 -14.64 44.26
CA PRO A 25 9.61 -13.25 44.60
C PRO A 25 8.43 -12.37 44.17
N SER A 26 7.90 -11.60 45.11
CA SER A 26 6.85 -10.61 44.91
C SER A 26 7.30 -9.49 43.98
N THR A 27 6.49 -9.18 42.98
CA THR A 27 6.65 -8.07 42.03
C THR A 27 6.62 -6.72 42.75
N VAL A 28 7.80 -6.15 43.02
CA VAL A 28 7.95 -4.72 43.32
C VAL A 28 8.79 -4.14 42.18
N LYS A 29 8.14 -3.51 41.20
CA LYS A 29 8.84 -2.76 40.15
C LYS A 29 9.56 -1.59 40.83
N THR A 30 10.87 -1.50 40.65
CA THR A 30 11.66 -0.38 41.17
C THR A 30 11.20 0.92 40.51
N VAL A 31 11.31 2.04 41.22
CA VAL A 31 10.90 3.38 40.74
C VAL A 31 11.55 3.76 39.40
N ASP A 32 12.73 3.21 39.11
CA ASP A 32 13.44 3.41 37.83
C ASP A 32 12.77 2.70 36.65
N GLU A 33 12.21 1.50 36.84
CA GLU A 33 11.46 0.80 35.78
C GLU A 33 10.16 1.52 35.44
N LEU A 34 9.49 2.11 36.44
CA LEU A 34 8.27 2.89 36.22
C LEU A 34 8.56 4.19 35.44
N ASN A 35 9.69 4.86 35.73
CA ASN A 35 10.12 6.05 35.00
C ASN A 35 10.50 5.73 33.55
N ILE A 36 11.17 4.61 33.28
CA ILE A 36 11.51 4.19 31.91
C ILE A 36 10.25 3.87 31.11
N VAL A 37 9.26 3.20 31.71
CA VAL A 37 7.99 2.88 31.02
C VAL A 37 7.20 4.15 30.70
N ALA A 38 7.10 5.11 31.63
CA ALA A 38 6.44 6.39 31.38
C ALA A 38 7.15 7.23 30.31
N SER A 39 8.48 7.19 30.28
CA SER A 39 9.30 7.85 29.25
C SER A 39 9.08 7.24 27.87
N ASN A 40 8.98 5.91 27.80
CA ASN A 40 8.71 5.19 26.55
C ASN A 40 7.28 5.42 26.05
N GLU A 41 6.28 5.49 26.93
CA GLU A 41 4.90 5.80 26.55
C GLU A 41 4.76 7.22 25.99
N ALA A 42 5.44 8.20 26.58
CA ALA A 42 5.50 9.56 26.06
C ALA A 42 6.18 9.63 24.68
N LEU A 43 7.30 8.92 24.51
CA LEU A 43 8.02 8.85 23.23
C LEU A 43 7.20 8.13 22.14
N ILE A 44 6.43 7.10 22.50
CA ILE A 44 5.49 6.41 21.60
C ILE A 44 4.34 7.34 21.21
N ALA A 45 3.84 8.18 22.12
CA ALA A 45 2.81 9.16 21.82
C ALA A 45 3.33 10.28 20.89
N GLU A 46 4.56 10.76 21.11
CA GLU A 46 5.21 11.77 20.26
C GLU A 46 5.52 11.22 18.85
N LEU A 47 6.07 9.99 18.77
CA LEU A 47 6.23 9.25 17.51
C LEU A 47 4.87 8.99 16.85
N GLY A 48 3.84 8.72 17.64
CA GLY A 48 2.46 8.55 17.16
C GLY A 48 1.93 9.81 16.49
N GLN A 49 2.14 10.98 17.10
CA GLN A 49 1.74 12.28 16.53
C GLN A 49 2.55 12.65 15.28
N GLU A 50 3.85 12.38 15.23
CA GLU A 50 4.65 12.57 14.02
C GLU A 50 4.24 11.62 12.88
N MET A 51 3.92 10.36 13.21
CA MET A 51 3.38 9.41 12.25
C MET A 51 1.99 9.81 11.74
N GLU A 52 1.16 10.43 12.57
CA GLU A 52 -0.17 10.91 12.18
C GLU A 52 -0.08 12.03 11.13
N GLY A 53 0.93 12.91 11.23
CA GLY A 53 1.24 13.90 10.20
C GLY A 53 1.78 13.31 8.89
N LEU A 54 2.53 12.20 8.95
CA LEU A 54 2.95 11.45 7.75
C LEU A 54 1.79 10.66 7.12
N ILE A 55 0.81 10.23 7.91
CA ILE A 55 -0.42 9.55 7.46
C ILE A 55 -1.37 10.53 6.76
N GLU A 56 -1.30 11.84 7.03
CA GLU A 56 -2.14 12.86 6.40
C GLU A 56 -1.98 12.90 4.85
N HIS A 57 -0.80 12.55 4.33
CA HIS A 57 -0.55 12.42 2.90
C HIS A 57 -1.06 11.11 2.26
N HIS A 58 -1.52 10.15 3.07
CA HIS A 58 -2.05 8.88 2.57
C HIS A 58 -3.53 9.00 2.20
N ILE A 59 -3.83 9.17 0.91
CA ILE A 59 -5.21 9.06 0.41
C ILE A 59 -5.70 7.62 0.71
N PRO A 60 -6.72 7.42 1.56
CA PRO A 60 -7.20 6.09 1.88
C PRO A 60 -7.80 5.45 0.63
N ARG A 61 -7.20 4.35 0.17
CA ARG A 61 -7.68 3.63 -1.01
C ARG A 61 -8.42 2.37 -0.58
N SER A 62 -9.72 2.31 -0.84
CA SER A 62 -10.48 1.07 -0.71
C SER A 62 -9.96 0.03 -1.70
N ASN A 63 -9.79 -1.21 -1.22
CA ASN A 63 -9.38 -2.33 -2.08
C ASN A 63 -10.55 -3.06 -2.73
N THR A 64 -11.77 -2.76 -2.31
CA THR A 64 -12.98 -3.39 -2.82
C THR A 64 -13.63 -2.53 -3.89
N ILE A 65 -14.04 -3.18 -4.98
CA ILE A 65 -14.75 -2.53 -6.08
C ILE A 65 -16.20 -2.28 -5.62
N THR A 66 -16.57 -1.02 -5.45
CA THR A 66 -17.96 -0.62 -5.16
C THR A 66 -18.68 -0.24 -6.45
N PRO A 67 -20.03 -0.26 -6.47
CA PRO A 67 -20.79 0.30 -7.58
C PRO A 67 -20.36 1.74 -7.87
N ASN A 68 -20.30 2.08 -9.16
CA ASN A 68 -19.86 3.37 -9.69
C ASN A 68 -18.37 3.71 -9.46
N SER A 69 -17.57 2.77 -8.96
CA SER A 69 -16.11 2.91 -8.96
C SER A 69 -15.56 2.89 -10.38
N LEU A 70 -14.61 3.79 -10.68
CA LEU A 70 -13.82 3.74 -11.91
C LEU A 70 -12.86 2.54 -11.84
N CYS A 71 -12.89 1.71 -12.87
CA CYS A 71 -12.07 0.51 -12.97
C CYS A 71 -11.31 0.52 -14.30
N VAL A 72 -10.06 0.07 -14.29
CA VAL A 72 -9.29 -0.14 -15.53
C VAL A 72 -9.35 -1.61 -15.89
N ILE A 73 -9.88 -1.92 -17.07
CA ILE A 73 -9.95 -3.27 -17.61
C ILE A 73 -8.69 -3.50 -18.43
N PHE A 74 -7.83 -4.39 -17.92
CA PHE A 74 -6.63 -4.84 -18.60
C PHE A 74 -6.92 -6.14 -19.34
N SER A 75 -6.90 -6.09 -20.67
CA SER A 75 -7.12 -7.26 -21.53
C SER A 75 -5.82 -7.78 -22.12
N SER A 76 -4.93 -6.85 -22.50
CA SER A 76 -3.58 -7.12 -23.00
C SER A 76 -2.75 -5.83 -22.81
N TYR A 77 -1.43 -5.91 -22.98
CA TYR A 77 -0.55 -4.74 -22.92
C TYR A 77 -0.94 -3.65 -23.93
N ALA A 78 -1.42 -4.03 -25.11
CA ALA A 78 -1.89 -3.11 -26.14
C ALA A 78 -3.37 -2.71 -26.00
N SER A 79 -4.10 -3.29 -25.04
CA SER A 79 -5.55 -3.10 -24.91
C SER A 79 -5.92 -2.91 -23.45
N LEU A 80 -5.87 -1.63 -23.05
CA LEU A 80 -6.45 -1.14 -21.82
C LEU A 80 -7.64 -0.24 -22.13
N SER A 81 -8.67 -0.37 -21.32
CA SER A 81 -9.82 0.53 -21.35
C SER A 81 -10.29 0.79 -19.93
N PHE A 82 -10.96 1.90 -19.68
CA PHE A 82 -11.58 2.17 -18.39
C PHE A 82 -13.10 2.06 -18.48
N VAL A 83 -13.73 1.65 -17.39
CA VAL A 83 -15.19 1.51 -17.28
C VAL A 83 -15.61 1.89 -15.87
N TYR A 84 -16.79 2.52 -15.76
CA TYR A 84 -17.46 2.69 -14.48
C TYR A 84 -18.25 1.42 -14.14
N SER A 85 -18.04 0.90 -12.93
CA SER A 85 -18.68 -0.32 -12.44
C SER A 85 -20.17 -0.11 -12.13
N THR A 86 -21.00 -0.03 -13.17
CA THR A 86 -22.45 0.07 -13.05
C THR A 86 -23.09 -1.32 -12.86
N PRO A 87 -23.94 -1.53 -11.84
CA PRO A 87 -24.65 -2.80 -11.66
C PRO A 87 -25.46 -3.18 -12.90
N ASN A 88 -25.54 -4.48 -13.21
CA ASN A 88 -26.24 -5.05 -14.37
C ASN A 88 -25.74 -4.60 -15.75
N SER A 89 -24.69 -3.79 -15.83
CA SER A 89 -24.06 -3.46 -17.10
C SER A 89 -23.08 -4.55 -17.54
N ILE A 90 -22.79 -4.54 -18.83
CA ILE A 90 -21.98 -5.53 -19.53
C ILE A 90 -20.90 -4.79 -20.28
N TYR A 91 -19.66 -5.22 -20.10
CA TYR A 91 -18.52 -4.80 -20.88
C TYR A 91 -18.16 -5.91 -21.88
N SER A 92 -18.03 -5.55 -23.15
CA SER A 92 -17.68 -6.48 -24.22
C SER A 92 -16.45 -6.00 -24.96
N ASN A 93 -15.54 -6.91 -25.26
CA ASN A 93 -14.38 -6.64 -26.11
C ASN A 93 -14.03 -7.89 -26.94
N ARG A 94 -12.88 -7.86 -27.64
CA ARG A 94 -12.39 -8.99 -28.42
C ARG A 94 -12.15 -10.26 -27.58
N ASN A 95 -11.83 -10.12 -26.30
CA ASN A 95 -11.57 -11.22 -25.39
C ASN A 95 -12.88 -11.85 -24.87
N GLY A 96 -14.04 -11.19 -25.00
CA GLY A 96 -15.33 -11.75 -24.64
C GLY A 96 -16.29 -10.77 -23.97
N VAL A 97 -17.22 -11.33 -23.19
CA VAL A 97 -18.30 -10.60 -22.52
C VAL A 97 -18.16 -10.74 -21.01
N PHE A 98 -18.12 -9.60 -20.32
CA PHE A 98 -17.85 -9.50 -18.88
C PHE A 98 -18.97 -8.72 -18.20
N HIS A 99 -19.67 -9.37 -17.25
CA HIS A 99 -20.72 -8.71 -16.49
C HIS A 99 -20.13 -7.93 -15.31
N HIS A 100 -20.62 -6.71 -15.07
CA HIS A 100 -20.14 -5.90 -13.96
C HIS A 100 -20.41 -6.52 -12.59
N ASN A 101 -21.52 -7.25 -12.48
CA ASN A 101 -21.88 -7.98 -11.27
C ASN A 101 -20.84 -9.07 -10.89
N ASP A 102 -20.03 -9.53 -11.85
CA ASP A 102 -19.02 -10.56 -11.59
C ASP A 102 -17.78 -10.02 -10.88
N PHE A 103 -17.57 -8.70 -10.86
CA PHE A 103 -16.42 -8.08 -10.21
C PHE A 103 -16.76 -6.99 -9.18
N ILE A 104 -17.99 -6.45 -9.19
CA ILE A 104 -18.48 -5.62 -8.08
C ILE A 104 -18.45 -6.44 -6.78
N GLY A 105 -17.93 -5.86 -5.70
CA GLY A 105 -17.75 -6.51 -4.40
C GLY A 105 -16.46 -7.33 -4.28
N LYS A 106 -15.70 -7.53 -5.36
CA LYS A 106 -14.39 -8.19 -5.32
C LYS A 106 -13.27 -7.17 -5.12
N GLN A 107 -12.08 -7.67 -4.83
CA GLN A 107 -10.88 -6.83 -4.72
C GLN A 107 -10.34 -6.44 -6.10
N PHE A 108 -9.73 -5.26 -6.20
CA PHE A 108 -8.94 -4.89 -7.37
C PHE A 108 -7.80 -5.89 -7.60
N GLY A 109 -7.47 -6.14 -8.87
CA GLY A 109 -6.54 -7.17 -9.32
C GLY A 109 -7.21 -8.51 -9.66
N VAL A 110 -8.54 -8.64 -9.50
CA VAL A 110 -9.26 -9.88 -9.79
C VAL A 110 -9.21 -10.21 -11.30
N LYS A 111 -8.98 -11.50 -11.58
CA LYS A 111 -9.16 -12.09 -12.91
C LYS A 111 -10.62 -12.44 -13.14
N VAL A 112 -11.22 -11.87 -14.18
CA VAL A 112 -12.61 -12.12 -14.56
C VAL A 112 -12.60 -12.93 -15.87
N PRO A 113 -13.09 -14.19 -15.87
CA PRO A 113 -13.25 -14.96 -17.09
C PRO A 113 -14.44 -14.43 -17.91
N SER A 114 -14.37 -14.59 -19.22
CA SER A 114 -15.50 -14.30 -20.11
C SER A 114 -16.58 -15.37 -19.97
N ARG A 115 -17.84 -14.99 -20.16
CA ARG A 115 -18.96 -15.94 -20.18
C ARG A 115 -19.18 -16.62 -21.54
N CYS A 116 -18.62 -16.06 -22.61
CA CYS A 116 -18.89 -16.50 -23.99
C CYS A 116 -17.64 -17.01 -24.74
N SER A 117 -16.45 -16.94 -24.12
CA SER A 117 -15.17 -17.27 -24.75
C SER A 117 -14.14 -17.68 -23.69
N ASP A 118 -13.04 -18.30 -24.11
CA ASP A 118 -11.89 -18.65 -23.23
C ASP A 118 -11.03 -17.45 -22.82
N GLY A 119 -11.47 -16.22 -23.11
CA GLY A 119 -10.74 -15.01 -22.73
C GLY A 119 -10.95 -14.63 -21.27
N PHE A 120 -10.05 -13.79 -20.77
CA PHE A 120 -10.16 -13.19 -19.45
C PHE A 120 -9.69 -11.74 -19.49
N VAL A 121 -10.06 -10.98 -18.46
CA VAL A 121 -9.56 -9.63 -18.20
C VAL A 121 -9.18 -9.49 -16.73
N PHE A 122 -8.28 -8.56 -16.44
CA PHE A 122 -7.98 -8.15 -15.07
C PHE A 122 -8.62 -6.80 -14.78
N ILE A 123 -9.25 -6.69 -13.62
CA ILE A 123 -9.85 -5.43 -13.15
C ILE A 123 -8.86 -4.73 -12.24
N LEU A 124 -8.19 -3.71 -12.76
CA LEU A 124 -7.14 -2.96 -12.07
C LEU A 124 -7.69 -1.68 -11.46
N ARG A 125 -7.04 -1.25 -10.38
CA ARG A 125 -7.28 0.06 -9.77
C ARG A 125 -6.81 1.15 -10.75
N PRO A 126 -7.57 2.24 -10.95
CA PRO A 126 -7.10 3.36 -11.74
C PRO A 126 -5.88 4.01 -11.09
N THR A 127 -4.76 4.05 -11.82
CA THR A 127 -3.60 4.87 -11.51
C THR A 127 -3.38 5.88 -12.63
N VAL A 128 -2.54 6.89 -12.40
CA VAL A 128 -2.25 7.92 -13.42
C VAL A 128 -1.64 7.28 -14.68
N GLU A 129 -0.77 6.29 -14.48
CA GLU A 129 -0.11 5.55 -15.56
C GLU A 129 -1.13 4.75 -16.37
N LEU A 130 -1.97 3.97 -15.68
CA LEU A 130 -3.01 3.18 -16.32
C LEU A 130 -4.05 4.06 -17.00
N TRP A 131 -4.38 5.21 -16.40
CA TRP A 131 -5.23 6.22 -17.00
C TRP A 131 -4.64 6.71 -18.32
N ALA A 132 -3.38 7.17 -18.32
CA ALA A 132 -2.70 7.67 -19.51
C ALA A 132 -2.71 6.67 -20.67
N HIS A 133 -2.58 5.37 -20.39
CA HIS A 133 -2.62 4.30 -21.39
C HIS A 133 -4.05 3.88 -21.81
N SER A 134 -5.05 4.05 -20.96
CA SER A 134 -6.44 3.64 -21.22
C SER A 134 -7.31 4.74 -21.86
N LEU A 135 -6.78 5.97 -21.97
CA LEU A 135 -7.49 7.11 -22.54
C LEU A 135 -7.78 6.90 -24.03
N ASN A 136 -9.00 7.25 -24.44
CA ASN A 136 -9.29 7.50 -25.84
C ASN A 136 -8.62 8.82 -26.24
N HIS A 137 -7.50 8.74 -26.96
CA HIS A 137 -6.73 9.91 -27.36
C HIS A 137 -7.56 10.86 -28.23
N ARG A 138 -7.84 12.07 -27.73
CA ARG A 138 -8.38 13.18 -28.52
C ARG A 138 -7.28 14.13 -28.99
N THR A 139 -6.18 14.17 -28.24
CA THR A 139 -4.99 14.99 -28.47
C THR A 139 -3.75 14.14 -28.22
N GLN A 140 -2.58 14.61 -28.67
CA GLN A 140 -1.31 14.07 -28.19
C GLN A 140 -1.22 14.24 -26.66
N ILE A 141 -0.65 13.24 -25.98
CA ILE A 141 -0.43 13.25 -24.53
C ILE A 141 1.06 13.19 -24.19
N CYS A 142 1.43 13.71 -23.02
CA CYS A 142 2.70 13.41 -22.38
C CYS A 142 2.62 12.02 -21.76
N HIS A 143 3.61 11.16 -22.00
CA HIS A 143 3.63 9.82 -21.43
C HIS A 143 4.17 9.82 -19.99
N PRO A 144 3.93 8.76 -19.19
CA PRO A 144 4.36 8.70 -17.79
C PRO A 144 5.85 9.01 -17.56
N LEU A 145 6.71 8.65 -18.51
CA LEU A 145 8.14 8.98 -18.45
C LEU A 145 8.37 10.49 -18.42
N ASP A 146 7.83 11.23 -19.39
CA ASP A 146 7.98 12.68 -19.47
C ASP A 146 7.28 13.38 -18.30
N GLN A 147 6.10 12.88 -17.91
CA GLN A 147 5.38 13.38 -16.74
C GLN A 147 6.25 13.29 -15.47
N SER A 148 6.92 12.16 -15.26
CA SER A 148 7.80 11.96 -14.09
C SER A 148 8.99 12.93 -14.08
N VAL A 149 9.56 13.20 -15.25
CA VAL A 149 10.66 14.15 -15.42
C VAL A 149 10.16 15.56 -15.07
N VAL A 150 9.01 15.98 -15.59
CA VAL A 150 8.42 17.31 -15.30
C VAL A 150 8.11 17.47 -13.81
N VAL A 151 7.43 16.49 -13.21
CA VAL A 151 7.11 16.51 -11.77
C VAL A 151 8.37 16.63 -10.92
N SER A 152 9.43 15.90 -11.28
CA SER A 152 10.71 15.91 -10.56
C SER A 152 11.46 17.23 -10.73
N HIS A 153 11.53 17.77 -11.95
CA HIS A 153 12.25 19.02 -12.22
C HIS A 153 11.55 20.26 -11.64
N LEU A 154 10.23 20.21 -11.50
CA LEU A 154 9.46 21.25 -10.83
C LEU A 154 9.49 21.13 -9.30
N TYR A 155 10.17 20.12 -8.76
CA TYR A 155 10.24 19.83 -7.32
C TYR A 155 8.85 19.83 -6.67
N LEU A 156 7.87 19.23 -7.35
CA LEU A 156 6.50 19.23 -6.85
C LEU A 156 6.42 18.44 -5.55
N SER A 157 5.94 19.12 -4.52
CA SER A 157 5.64 18.55 -3.22
C SER A 157 4.13 18.51 -2.98
N PRO A 158 3.67 17.65 -2.05
CA PRO A 158 2.31 17.72 -1.54
C PRO A 158 1.92 19.15 -1.15
N ASN A 159 0.66 19.49 -1.36
CA ASN A 159 0.07 20.80 -1.05
C ASN A 159 0.54 21.97 -1.92
N ALA A 160 1.40 21.72 -2.93
CA ALA A 160 1.78 22.74 -3.90
C ALA A 160 0.60 23.22 -4.77
N VAL A 161 0.72 24.44 -5.29
CA VAL A 161 -0.21 25.02 -6.25
C VAL A 161 0.47 25.09 -7.62
N VAL A 162 -0.13 24.45 -8.61
CA VAL A 162 0.43 24.35 -9.97
C VAL A 162 -0.56 24.94 -10.97
N LEU A 163 -0.04 25.67 -11.94
CA LEU A 163 -0.78 26.13 -13.10
C LEU A 163 -0.47 25.23 -14.29
N GLU A 164 -1.50 24.62 -14.87
CA GLU A 164 -1.43 23.86 -16.11
C GLU A 164 -2.19 24.65 -17.18
N SER A 165 -1.57 24.91 -18.33
CA SER A 165 -2.24 25.50 -19.49
C SER A 165 -2.17 24.53 -20.66
N GLY A 166 -3.33 24.24 -21.25
CA GLY A 166 -3.50 23.18 -22.24
C GLY A 166 -3.81 21.83 -21.60
N THR A 167 -5.04 21.63 -21.13
CA THR A 167 -5.46 20.37 -20.47
C THR A 167 -5.37 19.16 -21.40
N GLY A 168 -5.64 19.33 -22.70
CA GLY A 168 -5.66 18.24 -23.68
C GLY A 168 -6.57 17.08 -23.23
N SER A 169 -6.02 15.86 -23.24
CA SER A 169 -6.72 14.65 -22.76
C SER A 169 -6.63 14.46 -21.24
N GLY A 170 -6.01 15.39 -20.51
CA GLY A 170 -5.94 15.40 -19.05
C GLY A 170 -4.93 14.42 -18.43
N ALA A 171 -4.02 13.86 -19.23
CA ALA A 171 -3.01 12.91 -18.72
C ALA A 171 -2.03 13.59 -17.75
N MET A 172 -1.49 14.76 -18.12
CA MET A 172 -0.61 15.55 -17.25
C MET A 172 -1.36 16.08 -16.02
N SER A 173 -2.60 16.55 -16.19
CA SER A 173 -3.45 17.00 -15.07
C SER A 173 -3.56 15.97 -13.95
N HIS A 174 -3.73 14.68 -14.29
CA HIS A 174 -3.81 13.61 -13.30
C HIS A 174 -2.46 13.37 -12.60
N ALA A 175 -1.35 13.45 -13.34
CA ALA A 175 0.00 13.33 -12.77
C ALA A 175 0.30 14.46 -11.78
N LEU A 176 0.02 15.70 -12.17
CA LEU A 176 0.17 16.88 -11.32
C LEU A 176 -0.73 16.79 -10.08
N SER A 177 -2.01 16.44 -10.27
CA SER A 177 -2.97 16.30 -9.16
C SER A 177 -2.50 15.25 -8.14
N ARG A 178 -1.91 14.14 -8.59
CA ARG A 178 -1.35 13.13 -7.69
C ARG A 178 -0.11 13.64 -6.95
N ALA A 179 0.74 14.42 -7.61
CA ALA A 179 1.96 14.95 -7.00
C ALA A 179 1.65 15.99 -5.90
N VAL A 180 0.61 16.82 -6.10
CA VAL A 180 0.25 17.89 -5.16
C VAL A 180 -0.80 17.48 -4.12
N ALA A 181 -1.43 16.32 -4.24
CA ALA A 181 -2.35 15.80 -3.23
C ALA A 181 -1.67 15.71 -1.84
N PRO A 182 -2.42 15.82 -0.72
CA PRO A 182 -3.88 15.81 -0.59
C PRO A 182 -4.57 17.18 -0.70
N HIS A 183 -3.91 18.28 -0.31
CA HIS A 183 -4.55 19.61 -0.28
C HIS A 183 -4.07 20.57 -1.39
N GLY A 184 -3.13 20.12 -2.23
CA GLY A 184 -2.62 20.94 -3.31
C GLY A 184 -3.65 21.16 -4.41
N LYS A 185 -3.38 22.14 -5.28
CA LYS A 185 -4.35 22.59 -6.28
C LYS A 185 -3.70 22.74 -7.65
N VAL A 186 -4.34 22.17 -8.66
CA VAL A 186 -3.98 22.37 -10.08
C VAL A 186 -5.01 23.29 -10.72
N TRP A 187 -4.57 24.47 -11.14
CA TRP A 187 -5.35 25.43 -11.93
C TRP A 187 -5.24 25.09 -13.41
N ARG A 188 -6.36 25.17 -14.12
CA ARG A 188 -6.53 24.78 -15.52
C ARG A 188 -7.38 25.82 -16.24
#